data_AF-A0A941RW21-F1
#
_entry.id   AF-A0A941RW21-F1
#
_cell.length_a   1.000
_cell.length_b   1.000
_cell.length_c   1.000
_cell.angle_alpha   90.00
_cell.angle_beta   90.00
_cell.angle_gamma   90.00
#
_symmetry.space_group_name_H-M   'P 1'
#
loop_
_entity.id
_entity.type
_entity.pdbx_description
1 polymer ?
#
loop_
_entity_poly.entity_id
_entity_poly.type
_entity_poly.pdbx_seq_one_letter_code
_entity_poly.pdbx_strand_id
1 'polypeptide(L)'
;MVGLCPGCSQRVSPPTTVPVSGKVLLKGEPAAGIRVRMYPLFDMGKIEWGVVGETGPSGEFTLGTGAPGNGAPPGEYIVTFTKPRIDSDPEHNGLEIEVDDFQGKYSDPENSRWTVTIEDGDNELEPFLLD
;
A
#
# COMPACT_ATOMS: atom_id res chain seq x y z
N MET A 1 -50.83 -9.60 1.13
CA MET A 1 -49.56 -10.31 1.41
C MET A 1 -48.46 -9.27 1.29
N VAL A 2 -47.95 -8.77 2.43
CA VAL A 2 -46.91 -7.74 2.45
C VAL A 2 -45.59 -8.43 2.11
N GLY A 3 -45.13 -8.22 0.87
CA GLY A 3 -43.83 -8.71 0.41
C GLY A 3 -42.72 -7.82 0.96
N LEU A 4 -42.17 -8.21 2.09
CA LEU A 4 -40.97 -7.62 2.65
C LEU A 4 -39.78 -8.15 1.82
N CYS A 5 -39.22 -7.35 0.93
CA CYS A 5 -37.90 -7.66 0.33
C CYS A 5 -36.85 -7.48 1.43
N PRO A 6 -36.15 -8.54 1.89
CA PRO A 6 -34.97 -8.38 2.71
C PRO A 6 -33.83 -7.90 1.81
N GLY A 7 -33.81 -6.60 1.53
CA GLY A 7 -32.63 -5.92 1.05
C GLY A 7 -31.61 -5.82 2.19
N CYS A 8 -31.06 -6.95 2.62
CA CYS A 8 -29.84 -6.97 3.43
C CYS A 8 -28.68 -6.59 2.49
N SER A 9 -28.50 -5.28 2.29
CA SER A 9 -27.21 -4.73 1.93
C SER A 9 -26.24 -5.11 3.05
N GLN A 10 -25.56 -6.24 2.87
CA GLN A 10 -24.54 -6.74 3.78
C GLN A 10 -23.43 -5.69 3.81
N ARG A 11 -23.51 -4.78 4.79
CA ARG A 11 -22.56 -3.69 4.97
C ARG A 11 -21.18 -4.30 5.16
N VAL A 12 -20.33 -4.18 4.16
CA VAL A 12 -18.94 -4.59 4.31
C VAL A 12 -18.29 -3.58 5.23
N SER A 13 -17.86 -4.05 6.40
CA SER A 13 -17.13 -3.24 7.36
C SER A 13 -15.65 -3.33 7.04
N PRO A 14 -14.89 -2.23 7.12
CA PRO A 14 -13.44 -2.29 7.00
C PRO A 14 -12.84 -3.25 8.03
N PRO A 15 -11.71 -3.91 7.74
CA PRO A 15 -11.01 -4.71 8.73
C PRO A 15 -10.51 -3.80 9.87
N THR A 16 -10.34 -4.38 11.06
CA THR A 16 -9.63 -3.70 12.15
C THR A 16 -8.20 -3.43 11.71
N THR A 17 -7.73 -2.21 11.92
CA THR A 17 -6.38 -1.79 11.57
C THR A 17 -5.62 -1.32 12.80
N VAL A 18 -4.30 -1.43 12.75
CA VAL A 18 -3.38 -0.93 13.76
C VAL A 18 -2.39 0.06 13.13
N PRO A 19 -1.87 1.06 13.86
CA PRO A 19 -0.94 2.04 13.31
C PRO A 19 0.33 1.36 12.78
N VAL A 20 0.72 1.72 11.56
CA VAL A 20 1.97 1.25 10.94
C VAL A 20 2.70 2.43 10.32
N SER A 21 3.96 2.59 10.70
CA SER A 21 4.89 3.56 10.14
C SER A 21 6.18 2.88 9.71
N GLY A 22 6.96 3.58 8.89
CA GLY A 22 8.28 3.12 8.49
C GLY A 22 9.01 4.15 7.66
N LYS A 23 10.14 3.72 7.09
CA LYS A 23 11.01 4.59 6.29
C LYS A 23 11.51 3.87 5.05
N VAL A 24 11.67 4.60 3.95
CA VAL A 24 12.32 4.11 2.74
C VAL A 24 13.58 4.92 2.47
N LEU A 25 14.70 4.22 2.27
CA LEU A 25 15.96 4.79 1.83
C LEU A 25 16.28 4.27 0.42
N LEU A 26 16.64 5.17 -0.48
CA LEU A 26 17.15 4.84 -1.81
C LEU A 26 18.65 5.15 -1.83
N LYS A 27 19.48 4.14 -2.05
CA LYS A 27 20.96 4.26 -2.04
C LYS A 27 21.51 4.89 -0.76
N GLY A 28 20.84 4.61 0.37
CA GLY A 28 21.21 5.11 1.70
C GLY A 28 20.65 6.49 2.05
N GLU A 29 19.93 7.15 1.15
CA GLU A 29 19.33 8.48 1.40
C GLU A 29 17.81 8.39 1.54
N PRO A 30 17.18 9.25 2.37
CA PRO A 30 15.73 9.36 2.45
C PRO A 30 15.06 9.56 1.08
N ALA A 31 14.12 8.69 0.74
CA ALA A 31 13.44 8.73 -0.55
C ALA A 31 12.01 9.23 -0.40
N ALA A 32 11.70 10.40 -0.97
CA ALA A 32 10.36 10.97 -1.00
C ALA A 32 9.54 10.49 -2.21
N GLY A 33 8.21 10.48 -2.08
CA GLY A 33 7.28 10.11 -3.15
C GLY A 33 7.36 8.64 -3.53
N ILE A 34 7.83 7.76 -2.64
CA ILE A 34 7.80 6.31 -2.84
C ILE A 34 6.48 5.79 -2.34
N ARG A 35 5.71 5.18 -3.23
CA ARG A 35 4.50 4.47 -2.88
C ARG A 35 4.88 3.09 -2.36
N VAL A 36 4.54 2.83 -1.11
CA VAL A 36 4.69 1.54 -0.45
C VAL A 36 3.36 0.81 -0.57
N ARG A 37 3.37 -0.41 -1.09
CA ARG A 37 2.18 -1.27 -1.15
C ARG A 37 2.44 -2.56 -0.41
N MET A 38 1.46 -3.01 0.36
CA MET A 38 1.51 -4.31 1.04
C MET A 38 0.44 -5.25 0.50
N TYR A 39 0.84 -6.52 0.34
CA TYR A 39 0.02 -7.62 -0.14
C TYR A 39 -0.12 -8.62 1.00
N PRO A 40 -1.34 -8.86 1.51
CA PRO A 40 -1.53 -9.80 2.60
C PRO A 40 -1.22 -11.22 2.14
N LEU A 41 -0.53 -11.97 3.00
CA LEU A 41 -0.36 -13.42 2.87
C LEU A 41 -1.44 -14.22 3.61
N PHE A 42 -2.54 -13.54 3.96
CA PHE A 42 -3.68 -14.07 4.67
C PHE A 42 -4.99 -13.56 4.06
N ASP A 43 -6.10 -14.19 4.44
CA ASP A 43 -7.43 -13.77 3.98
C ASP A 43 -7.91 -12.54 4.75
N MET A 44 -8.01 -11.39 4.08
CA MET A 44 -8.62 -10.16 4.61
C MET A 44 -10.16 -10.16 4.53
N GLY A 45 -10.75 -11.27 4.08
CA GLY A 45 -12.17 -11.42 3.84
C GLY A 45 -12.56 -11.13 2.39
N LYS A 46 -13.85 -10.87 2.17
CA LYS A 46 -14.45 -10.85 0.83
C LYS A 46 -14.03 -9.68 -0.07
N ILE A 47 -13.36 -8.66 0.48
CA ILE A 47 -12.88 -7.51 -0.27
C ILE A 47 -11.37 -7.44 -0.11
N GLU A 48 -10.67 -7.33 -1.23
CA GLU A 48 -9.25 -7.01 -1.23
C GLU A 48 -9.08 -5.52 -0.91
N TRP A 49 -8.61 -5.22 0.29
CA TRP A 49 -8.29 -3.86 0.68
C TRP A 49 -6.86 -3.53 0.26
N GLY A 50 -6.69 -2.40 -0.43
CA GLY A 50 -5.36 -1.87 -0.71
C GLY A 50 -4.73 -1.32 0.58
N VAL A 51 -3.61 -1.92 1.00
CA VAL A 51 -2.75 -1.39 2.06
C VAL A 51 -1.62 -0.60 1.41
N VAL A 52 -1.66 0.72 1.56
CA VAL A 52 -0.76 1.64 0.85
C VAL A 52 -0.29 2.78 1.74
N GLY A 53 0.89 3.31 1.44
CA GLY A 53 1.42 4.55 2.00
C GLY A 53 2.30 5.26 0.98
N GLU A 54 2.62 6.52 1.23
CA GLU A 54 3.56 7.29 0.41
C GLU A 54 4.56 8.01 1.31
N THR A 55 5.83 8.01 0.92
CA THR A 55 6.88 8.62 1.72
C THR A 55 6.95 10.14 1.56
N GLY A 56 7.11 10.84 2.68
CA GLY A 56 7.38 12.28 2.69
C GLY A 56 8.85 12.63 2.41
N PRO A 57 9.23 13.92 2.51
CA PRO A 57 10.60 14.40 2.32
C PRO A 57 11.65 13.75 3.22
N SER A 58 11.25 13.31 4.43
CA SER A 58 12.11 12.59 5.37
C SER A 58 12.27 11.11 5.02
N GLY A 59 11.62 10.61 3.96
CA GLY A 59 11.56 9.19 3.60
C GLY A 59 10.58 8.37 4.44
N GLU A 60 9.89 8.99 5.40
CA GLU A 60 8.96 8.33 6.31
C GLU A 60 7.57 8.22 5.68
N PHE A 61 6.86 7.13 6.02
CA PHE A 61 5.49 6.89 5.60
C PHE A 61 4.65 6.36 6.76
N THR A 62 3.34 6.50 6.62
CA THR A 62 2.32 5.79 7.42
C THR A 62 1.41 5.03 6.48
N LEU A 63 1.01 3.82 6.85
CA LEU A 63 0.10 3.02 6.02
C LEU A 63 -1.36 3.38 6.24
N GLY A 64 -2.16 3.09 5.22
CA GLY A 64 -3.61 3.10 5.28
C GLY A 64 -4.21 1.93 4.51
N THR A 65 -5.36 1.47 4.99
CA THR A 65 -6.17 0.37 4.42
C THR A 65 -7.54 0.94 4.07
N GLY A 66 -7.77 1.18 2.77
CA GLY A 66 -9.01 1.81 2.26
C GLY A 66 -9.19 3.30 2.62
N ALA A 67 -8.43 3.82 3.58
CA ALA A 67 -8.36 5.24 3.94
C ALA A 67 -6.91 5.59 4.35
N PRO A 68 -6.40 6.79 4.03
CA PRO A 68 -5.03 7.18 4.40
C PRO A 68 -4.82 7.21 5.92
N GLY A 69 -3.69 6.65 6.38
CA GLY A 69 -3.21 6.79 7.76
C GLY A 69 -3.96 6.01 8.83
N ASN A 70 -4.97 5.20 8.49
CA ASN A 70 -5.67 4.36 9.47
C ASN A 70 -4.92 3.06 9.81
N GLY A 71 -3.77 2.80 9.17
CA GLY A 71 -2.94 1.64 9.45
C GLY A 71 -3.22 0.41 8.58
N ALA A 72 -2.81 -0.75 9.06
CA ALA A 72 -2.98 -2.05 8.38
C ALA A 72 -3.54 -3.10 9.34
N PRO A 73 -4.30 -4.11 8.86
CA PRO A 73 -4.66 -5.26 9.68
C PRO A 73 -3.41 -6.02 10.16
N PRO A 74 -3.43 -6.60 11.37
CA PRO A 74 -2.37 -7.50 11.80
C PRO A 74 -2.25 -8.73 10.87
N GLY A 75 -1.03 -9.16 10.61
CA GLY A 75 -0.73 -10.31 9.75
C GLY A 75 0.57 -10.17 8.97
N GLU A 76 0.85 -11.16 8.12
CA GLU A 76 2.06 -11.22 7.30
C GLU A 76 1.80 -10.62 5.91
N TYR A 77 2.77 -9.86 5.41
CA TYR A 77 2.67 -9.12 4.15
C TYR A 77 3.93 -9.20 3.32
N ILE A 78 3.76 -9.29 2.00
CA ILE A 78 4.78 -8.91 1.03
C ILE A 78 4.72 -7.40 0.79
N VAL A 79 5.87 -6.75 0.69
CA VAL A 79 5.98 -5.30 0.46
C VAL A 79 6.55 -5.02 -0.92
N THR A 80 5.96 -4.10 -1.67
CA THR A 80 6.50 -3.60 -2.94
C THR A 80 6.58 -2.08 -2.95
N PHE A 81 7.38 -1.54 -3.87
CA PHE A 81 7.65 -0.12 -3.98
C PHE A 81 7.50 0.34 -5.43
N THR A 82 6.86 1.48 -5.62
CA THR A 82 6.89 2.22 -6.88
C THR A 82 7.21 3.69 -6.62
N LYS A 83 7.75 4.37 -7.62
CA LYS A 83 7.94 5.81 -7.58
C LYS A 83 7.05 6.44 -8.65
N PRO A 84 5.81 6.82 -8.33
CA PRO A 84 4.91 7.43 -9.31
C PRO A 84 5.48 8.75 -9.82
N ARG A 85 5.45 8.91 -11.15
CA ARG A 85 5.76 10.17 -11.84
C ARG A 85 4.70 10.41 -12.90
N ILE A 86 4.28 11.67 -13.06
CA ILE A 86 3.43 12.05 -14.18
C ILE A 86 4.30 12.19 -15.44
N ASP A 87 3.86 11.55 -16.52
CA ASP A 87 4.46 11.63 -17.85
C ASP A 87 3.38 11.92 -18.90
N SER A 88 3.79 12.28 -20.11
CA SER A 88 2.90 12.49 -21.25
C SER A 88 2.89 11.27 -22.15
N ASP A 89 1.70 10.70 -22.39
CA ASP A 89 1.51 9.55 -23.25
C ASP A 89 1.60 9.95 -24.74
N PRO A 90 2.65 9.55 -25.48
CA PRO A 90 2.80 9.93 -26.88
C PRO A 90 1.78 9.23 -27.80
N GLU A 91 1.23 8.09 -27.40
CA GLU A 91 0.26 7.32 -28.18
C GLU A 91 -1.15 7.90 -28.05
N HIS A 92 -1.42 8.61 -26.96
CA HIS A 92 -2.72 9.23 -26.67
C HIS A 92 -2.65 10.76 -26.64
N ASN A 93 -2.04 11.38 -27.67
CA ASN A 93 -1.99 12.85 -27.84
C ASN A 93 -1.41 13.64 -26.64
N GLY A 94 -0.49 13.04 -25.88
CA GLY A 94 0.16 13.70 -24.74
C GLY A 94 -0.71 13.77 -23.48
N LEU A 95 -1.72 12.90 -23.34
CA LEU A 95 -2.46 12.78 -22.08
C LEU A 95 -1.53 12.46 -20.91
N GLU A 96 -1.82 13.03 -19.74
CA GLU A 96 -1.06 12.76 -18.53
C GLU A 96 -1.33 11.33 -18.04
N ILE A 97 -0.25 10.57 -17.86
CA ILE A 97 -0.26 9.21 -17.33
C ILE A 97 0.67 9.12 -16.12
N GLU A 98 0.36 8.21 -15.19
CA GLU A 98 1.27 7.86 -14.11
C GLU A 98 2.17 6.70 -14.56
N VAL A 99 3.48 6.91 -14.48
CA VAL A 99 4.50 5.87 -14.75
C VAL A 99 5.30 5.59 -13.47
N ASP A 100 5.90 4.40 -13.39
CA ASP A 100 6.84 4.07 -12.32
C ASP A 100 8.27 4.43 -12.71
N ASP A 101 8.88 5.36 -11.98
CA ASP A 101 10.27 5.80 -12.16
C ASP A 101 11.27 4.66 -11.91
N PHE A 102 10.87 3.63 -11.16
CA PHE A 102 11.67 2.41 -10.97
C PHE A 102 11.52 1.38 -12.08
N GLN A 103 10.70 1.66 -13.09
CA GLN A 103 10.48 0.78 -14.24
C GLN A 103 10.10 -0.66 -13.83
N GLY A 104 9.35 -0.80 -12.72
CA GLY A 104 8.90 -2.08 -12.19
C GLY A 104 9.94 -2.86 -11.38
N LYS A 105 11.15 -2.32 -11.17
CA LYS A 105 12.23 -3.02 -10.43
C LYS A 105 11.80 -3.52 -9.05
N TYR A 106 10.91 -2.80 -8.38
CA TYR A 106 10.45 -3.11 -7.02
C TYR A 106 8.95 -3.34 -6.91
N SER A 107 8.22 -3.41 -8.03
CA SER A 107 6.76 -3.41 -8.03
C SER A 107 6.14 -4.81 -7.99
N ASP A 108 6.92 -5.84 -8.36
CA ASP A 108 6.45 -7.21 -8.49
C ASP A 108 6.42 -7.93 -7.13
N PRO A 109 5.25 -8.32 -6.61
CA PRO A 109 5.15 -9.04 -5.35
C PRO A 109 5.76 -10.45 -5.41
N GLU A 110 5.76 -11.13 -6.57
CA GLU A 110 6.31 -12.49 -6.70
C GLU A 110 7.84 -12.50 -6.60
N ASN A 111 8.48 -11.39 -6.96
CA ASN A 111 9.93 -11.20 -6.91
C ASN A 111 10.38 -10.27 -5.78
N SER A 112 9.47 -9.86 -4.90
CA SER A 112 9.81 -9.01 -3.77
C SER A 112 10.65 -9.77 -2.75
N ARG A 113 11.66 -9.07 -2.20
CA ARG A 113 12.52 -9.59 -1.12
C ARG A 113 12.07 -9.14 0.27
N TRP A 114 11.02 -8.34 0.37
CA TRP A 114 10.57 -7.77 1.63
C TRP A 114 9.27 -8.40 2.10
N THR A 115 9.37 -9.01 3.27
CA THR A 115 8.22 -9.52 4.03
C THR A 115 8.23 -8.86 5.40
N VAL A 116 7.06 -8.47 5.88
CA VAL A 116 6.88 -7.91 7.23
C VAL A 116 5.71 -8.59 7.93
N THR A 117 5.77 -8.59 9.26
CA THR A 117 4.66 -9.00 10.12
C THR A 117 4.19 -7.78 10.88
N ILE A 118 2.89 -7.50 10.78
CA ILE A 118 2.21 -6.46 11.55
C ILE A 118 1.57 -7.13 12.76
N GLU A 119 2.01 -6.74 13.94
CA GLU A 119 1.51 -7.23 15.22
C GLU A 119 0.35 -6.35 15.71
N ASP A 120 -0.35 -6.79 16.76
CA ASP A 120 -1.29 -5.91 17.44
C ASP A 120 -0.59 -4.70 18.08
N GLY A 121 -1.17 -3.51 17.95
CA GLY A 121 -0.65 -2.26 18.51
C GLY A 121 0.20 -1.43 17.54
N ASP A 122 1.04 -0.55 18.07
CA ASP A 122 1.88 0.34 17.25
C ASP A 122 3.03 -0.44 16.59
N ASN A 123 3.15 -0.31 15.27
CA ASN A 123 4.20 -0.96 14.47
C ASN A 123 5.11 0.09 13.83
N GLU A 124 6.35 0.17 14.28
CA GLU A 124 7.42 0.95 13.65
C GLU A 124 8.34 -0.01 12.87
N LEU A 125 8.21 -0.02 11.54
CA LEU A 125 8.97 -0.93 10.69
C LEU A 125 10.42 -0.45 10.50
N GLU A 126 11.33 -1.42 10.45
CA GLU A 126 12.72 -1.17 10.06
C GLU A 126 12.81 -0.51 8.66
N PRO A 127 13.79 0.38 8.41
CA PRO A 127 13.91 1.05 7.12
C PRO A 127 14.08 0.08 5.95
N PHE A 128 13.30 0.29 4.89
CA PHE A 128 13.46 -0.43 3.63
C PHE A 128 14.59 0.18 2.80
N LEU A 129 15.57 -0.64 2.46
CA LEU A 129 16.76 -0.23 1.71
C LEU A 129 16.64 -0.63 0.24
N LEU A 130 16.47 0.37 -0.63
CA LEU A 130 16.41 0.24 -2.09
C LEU A 130 17.77 0.63 -2.68
N ASP A 131 18.16 -0.03 -3.78
CA ASP A 131 19.45 0.11 -4.46
C ASP A 131 19.38 0.76 -5.86
#